data_AF-A0A850QW58-F1
#
_entry.id   AF-A0A850QW58-F1
#
_cell.length_a   1.000
_cell.length_b   1.000
_cell.length_c   1.000
_cell.angle_alpha   90.00
_cell.angle_beta   90.00
_cell.angle_gamma   90.00
#
_symmetry.space_group_name_H-M   'P 1'
#
loop_
_entity.id
_entity.type
_entity.pdbx_description
1 polymer ?
#
loop_
_entity_poly.entity_id
_entity_poly.type
_entity_poly.pdbx_seq_one_letter_code
_entity_poly.pdbx_strand_id
1 'polypeptide(L)'
;MIEKIELPADYYLSNFKLLLSTVSQYHTRLLTNEEIAWIESFYRLNSDAQKLWVRLLTRKGLLFRVNKLKYTEINHLQQAVSQLAINHFVTTEIATLVESNQIDIDALFSLYTKAELFTLFPLSVSTNLKKDSVIAEIQNHFSPDIIISQLTQDPILYVAQQNTLTTLLLLFFGNSHQDLSQFVLTDLGLHRFECYSIDNQTQLFQNREDLEQWLLLSELSDRYYLAHKNKDYHLICLLTEDLPKPYLWTPLEQKRQKLLNNLARDLERDKQYSLALTLYKQTQREPSRERQTRILMELDDYHAAEVMVQAIQA
;
A
#
# COMPACT_ATOMS: atom_id res chain seq x y z
N MET A 1 27.24 -27.06 8.95
CA MET A 1 25.78 -27.28 9.03
C MET A 1 25.20 -25.98 9.57
N ILE A 2 24.42 -25.25 8.79
CA ILE A 2 23.71 -24.07 9.30
C ILE A 2 22.54 -24.63 10.10
N GLU A 3 22.54 -24.44 11.42
CA GLU A 3 21.40 -24.78 12.27
C GLU A 3 20.15 -24.09 11.72
N LYS A 4 19.13 -24.90 11.44
CA LYS A 4 17.85 -24.39 10.97
C LYS A 4 17.16 -23.75 12.18
N ILE A 5 17.13 -22.42 12.22
CA ILE A 5 16.41 -21.68 13.26
C ILE A 5 14.93 -22.02 13.12
N GLU A 6 14.38 -22.76 14.08
CA GLU A 6 12.94 -23.02 14.18
C GLU A 6 12.30 -21.94 15.05
N LEU A 7 11.48 -21.09 14.42
CA LEU A 7 10.74 -20.04 15.12
C LEU A 7 9.47 -20.62 15.77
N PRO A 8 9.08 -20.17 16.97
CA PRO A 8 7.82 -20.55 17.60
C PRO A 8 6.63 -20.27 16.68
N ALA A 9 5.56 -21.08 16.75
CA ALA A 9 4.44 -20.95 15.82
C ALA A 9 3.76 -19.56 15.85
N ASP A 10 3.87 -18.81 16.95
CA ASP A 10 3.27 -17.51 17.20
C ASP A 10 4.27 -16.33 17.19
N TYR A 11 5.50 -16.54 16.72
CA TYR A 11 6.56 -15.52 16.68
C TYR A 11 6.09 -14.20 16.03
N TYR A 12 5.29 -14.30 14.97
CA TYR A 12 4.74 -13.17 14.24
C TYR A 12 3.86 -12.25 15.12
N LEU A 13 3.18 -12.80 16.12
CA LEU A 13 2.35 -12.01 17.04
C LEU A 13 3.24 -11.19 17.99
N SER A 14 4.32 -11.79 18.49
CA SER A 14 5.30 -11.12 19.34
C SER A 14 5.96 -9.95 18.61
N ASN A 15 6.33 -10.15 17.34
CA ASN A 15 6.87 -9.09 16.47
C ASN A 15 5.89 -7.94 16.25
N PHE A 16 4.62 -8.28 16.02
CA PHE A 16 3.58 -7.26 15.90
C PHE A 16 3.38 -6.48 17.20
N LYS A 17 3.40 -7.14 18.36
CA LYS A 17 3.33 -6.47 19.67
C LYS A 17 4.56 -5.60 19.95
N LEU A 18 5.74 -6.02 19.51
CA LEU A 18 6.96 -5.22 19.58
C LEU A 18 6.80 -3.93 18.76
N LEU A 19 6.26 -4.02 17.54
CA LEU A 19 5.95 -2.85 16.73
C LEU A 19 5.02 -1.89 17.47
N LEU A 20 3.87 -2.39 17.95
CA LEU A 20 2.88 -1.55 18.63
C LEU A 20 3.45 -0.89 19.88
N SER A 21 4.14 -1.65 20.74
CA SER A 21 4.73 -1.13 21.97
C SER A 21 5.82 -0.10 21.71
N THR A 22 6.66 -0.30 20.69
CA THR A 22 7.68 0.66 20.28
C THR A 22 7.03 1.97 19.83
N VAL A 23 6.02 1.91 18.97
CA VAL A 23 5.31 3.10 18.50
C VAL A 23 4.60 3.81 19.66
N SER A 24 3.93 3.07 20.54
CA SER A 24 3.27 3.65 21.72
C SER A 24 4.25 4.29 22.71
N GLN A 25 5.48 3.78 22.82
CA GLN A 25 6.49 4.29 23.74
C GLN A 25 7.17 5.56 23.21
N TYR A 26 7.54 5.58 21.93
CA TYR A 26 8.38 6.66 21.39
C TYR A 26 7.58 7.69 20.60
N HIS A 27 6.48 7.31 19.96
CA HIS A 27 5.77 8.15 18.99
C HIS A 27 4.36 8.56 19.45
N THR A 28 4.04 8.46 20.74
CA THR A 28 2.70 8.76 21.28
C THR A 28 2.17 10.13 20.83
N ARG A 29 3.05 11.13 20.76
CA ARG A 29 2.68 12.52 20.36
C ARG A 29 2.29 12.66 18.89
N LEU A 30 2.63 11.68 18.06
CA LEU A 30 2.32 11.64 16.63
C LEU A 30 1.07 10.83 16.33
N LEU A 31 0.50 10.15 17.34
CA LEU A 31 -0.70 9.34 17.17
C LEU A 31 -1.96 10.16 17.40
N THR A 32 -2.99 9.90 16.61
CA THR A 32 -4.33 10.42 16.86
C THR A 32 -5.02 9.62 17.97
N ASN A 33 -6.09 10.17 18.56
CA ASN A 33 -6.90 9.44 19.53
C ASN A 33 -7.50 8.16 18.93
N GLU A 34 -7.83 8.15 17.64
CA GLU A 34 -8.34 6.98 16.92
C GLU A 34 -7.27 5.89 16.80
N GLU A 35 -6.03 6.26 16.47
CA GLU A 35 -4.90 5.32 16.37
C GLU A 35 -4.52 4.75 17.75
N ILE A 36 -4.57 5.57 18.80
CA ILE A 36 -4.37 5.12 20.18
C ILE A 36 -5.48 4.13 20.58
N ALA A 37 -6.75 4.49 20.34
CA ALA A 37 -7.89 3.62 20.63
C ALA A 37 -7.82 2.30 19.85
N TRP A 38 -7.29 2.34 18.62
CA TRP A 38 -7.07 1.15 17.80
C TRP A 38 -6.01 0.22 18.40
N ILE A 39 -4.89 0.77 18.88
CA ILE A 39 -3.86 -0.02 19.57
C ILE A 39 -4.46 -0.66 20.83
N GLU A 40 -5.21 0.12 21.61
CA GLU A 40 -5.88 -0.41 22.81
C GLU A 40 -6.89 -1.50 22.47
N SER A 41 -7.71 -1.33 21.42
CA SER A 41 -8.70 -2.31 21.02
C SER A 41 -8.03 -3.62 20.58
N PHE A 42 -6.88 -3.56 19.89
CA PHE A 42 -6.08 -4.73 19.55
C PHE A 42 -5.65 -5.51 20.81
N TYR A 43 -5.18 -4.82 21.84
CA TYR A 43 -4.77 -5.48 23.10
C TYR A 43 -5.93 -6.07 23.89
N ARG A 44 -7.17 -5.58 23.68
CA ARG A 44 -8.39 -6.13 24.30
C ARG A 44 -8.92 -7.39 23.59
N LEU A 45 -8.48 -7.65 22.36
CA LEU A 45 -8.82 -8.88 21.65
C LEU A 45 -8.28 -10.11 22.38
N ASN A 46 -8.98 -11.24 22.26
CA ASN A 46 -8.45 -12.51 22.75
C ASN A 46 -7.23 -12.97 21.91
N SER A 47 -6.48 -13.96 22.42
CA SER A 47 -5.27 -14.43 21.75
C SER A 47 -5.52 -14.96 20.33
N ASP A 48 -6.63 -15.64 20.08
CA ASP A 48 -6.96 -16.22 18.77
C ASP A 48 -7.28 -15.12 17.74
N ALA A 49 -8.00 -14.06 18.16
CA ALA A 49 -8.30 -12.89 17.35
C ALA A 49 -7.04 -12.08 17.04
N GLN A 50 -6.15 -11.86 18.02
CA GLN A 50 -4.86 -11.22 17.78
C GLN A 50 -4.01 -12.01 16.76
N LYS A 51 -3.91 -13.33 16.92
CA LYS A 51 -3.21 -14.20 15.97
C LYS A 51 -3.82 -14.12 14.57
N LEU A 52 -5.15 -14.21 14.48
CA LEU A 52 -5.85 -14.13 13.20
C LEU A 52 -5.59 -12.79 12.50
N TRP A 53 -5.68 -11.69 13.24
CA TRP A 53 -5.41 -10.35 12.70
C TRP A 53 -4.04 -10.27 12.04
N VAL A 54 -2.98 -10.64 12.77
CA VAL A 54 -1.61 -10.56 12.22
C VAL A 54 -1.41 -11.55 11.07
N ARG A 55 -2.08 -12.71 11.07
CA ARG A 55 -2.10 -13.63 9.92
C ARG A 55 -2.75 -13.03 8.68
N LEU A 56 -3.80 -12.24 8.84
CA LEU A 56 -4.44 -11.54 7.73
C LEU A 56 -3.51 -10.44 7.18
N LEU A 57 -2.84 -9.68 8.05
CA LEU A 57 -1.92 -8.61 7.65
C LEU A 57 -0.66 -9.09 6.91
N THR A 58 -0.18 -10.29 7.25
CA THR A 58 1.03 -10.87 6.64
C THR A 58 0.74 -11.58 5.31
N ARG A 59 -0.53 -11.72 4.93
CA ARG A 59 -0.93 -12.32 3.66
C ARG A 59 -1.16 -11.24 2.61
N LYS A 60 -0.91 -11.61 1.35
CA LYS A 60 -1.18 -10.74 0.21
C LYS A 60 -2.68 -10.54 0.01
N GLY A 61 -3.09 -9.27 -0.10
CA GLY A 61 -4.47 -8.86 -0.40
C GLY A 61 -5.28 -8.51 0.85
N LEU A 62 -6.43 -7.88 0.65
CA LEU A 62 -7.31 -7.40 1.73
C LEU A 62 -8.56 -8.25 1.93
N LEU A 63 -8.84 -9.18 1.00
CA LEU A 63 -10.06 -9.98 0.97
C LEU A 63 -9.73 -11.45 1.22
N PHE A 64 -10.45 -12.08 2.15
CA PHE A 64 -10.20 -13.45 2.56
C PHE A 64 -11.50 -14.23 2.74
N ARG A 65 -11.64 -15.36 2.03
CA ARG A 65 -12.74 -16.32 2.26
C ARG A 65 -12.50 -17.04 3.59
N VAL A 66 -13.44 -16.92 4.53
CA VAL A 66 -13.33 -17.51 5.89
C VAL A 66 -13.10 -19.03 5.81
N ASN A 67 -13.81 -19.72 4.91
CA ASN A 67 -13.70 -21.18 4.73
C ASN A 67 -12.33 -21.65 4.23
N LYS A 68 -11.49 -20.75 3.72
CA LYS A 68 -10.11 -21.05 3.26
C LYS A 68 -9.05 -20.67 4.29
N LEU A 69 -9.43 -20.10 5.44
CA LEU A 69 -8.52 -19.82 6.54
C LEU A 69 -8.31 -21.09 7.37
N LYS A 70 -7.07 -21.59 7.39
CA LYS A 70 -6.68 -22.78 8.15
C LYS A 70 -5.38 -22.50 8.90
N TYR A 71 -5.47 -22.34 10.21
CA TYR A 71 -4.35 -22.05 11.11
C TYR A 71 -4.43 -23.00 12.30
N THR A 72 -3.41 -23.81 12.53
CA THR A 72 -3.40 -24.82 13.60
C THR A 72 -3.24 -24.20 14.99
N GLU A 73 -2.66 -23.00 15.05
CA GLU A 73 -2.40 -22.24 16.26
C GLU A 73 -3.59 -21.39 16.75
N ILE A 74 -4.69 -21.38 16.00
CA ILE A 74 -5.94 -20.66 16.28
C ILE A 74 -7.03 -21.69 16.54
N ASN A 75 -7.45 -21.80 17.80
CA ASN A 75 -8.37 -22.85 18.23
C ASN A 75 -9.82 -22.52 17.85
N HIS A 76 -10.25 -21.27 18.02
CA HIS A 76 -11.63 -20.84 17.82
C HIS A 76 -11.72 -19.79 16.71
N LEU A 77 -11.53 -20.23 15.46
CA LEU A 77 -11.51 -19.33 14.28
C LEU A 77 -12.77 -18.47 14.16
N GLN A 78 -13.96 -19.05 14.32
CA GLN A 78 -15.22 -18.33 14.19
C GLN A 78 -15.36 -17.24 15.26
N GLN A 79 -14.98 -17.54 16.51
CA GLN A 79 -15.00 -16.55 17.59
C GLN A 79 -13.96 -15.44 17.34
N ALA A 80 -12.78 -15.79 16.82
CA ALA A 80 -11.76 -14.82 16.43
C ALA A 80 -12.28 -13.87 15.34
N VAL A 81 -12.91 -14.40 14.29
CA VAL A 81 -13.55 -13.60 13.23
C VAL A 81 -14.61 -12.67 13.81
N SER A 82 -15.51 -13.18 14.67
CA SER A 82 -16.54 -12.36 15.30
C SER A 82 -15.96 -11.24 16.16
N GLN A 83 -14.92 -11.49 16.95
CA GLN A 83 -14.27 -10.44 17.75
C GLN A 83 -13.62 -9.37 16.87
N LEU A 84 -12.95 -9.77 15.78
CA LEU A 84 -12.37 -8.81 14.84
C LEU A 84 -13.45 -7.94 14.17
N ALA A 85 -14.58 -8.53 13.82
CA ALA A 85 -15.70 -7.79 13.22
C ALA A 85 -16.33 -6.79 14.20
N ILE A 86 -16.60 -7.22 15.44
CA ILE A 86 -17.17 -6.36 16.50
C ILE A 86 -16.25 -5.17 16.83
N ASN A 87 -14.93 -5.37 16.75
CA ASN A 87 -13.95 -4.31 17.00
C ASN A 87 -13.52 -3.58 15.71
N HIS A 88 -14.23 -3.77 14.59
CA HIS A 88 -14.01 -3.10 13.32
C HIS A 88 -12.62 -3.30 12.69
N PHE A 89 -11.90 -4.37 13.05
CA PHE A 89 -10.66 -4.77 12.37
C PHE A 89 -10.94 -5.40 11.01
N VAL A 90 -12.05 -6.12 10.90
CA VAL A 90 -12.54 -6.68 9.64
C VAL A 90 -14.00 -6.33 9.44
N THR A 91 -14.47 -6.34 8.20
CA THR A 91 -15.90 -6.29 7.89
C THR A 91 -16.30 -7.44 6.96
N THR A 92 -17.54 -7.89 7.09
CA THR A 92 -18.20 -8.86 6.21
C THR A 92 -19.18 -8.19 5.25
N GLU A 93 -19.34 -6.87 5.31
CA GLU A 93 -20.27 -6.08 4.49
C GLU A 93 -19.71 -5.81 3.09
N ILE A 94 -19.36 -6.90 2.39
CA ILE A 94 -18.67 -6.84 1.09
C ILE A 94 -19.52 -6.14 0.03
N ALA A 95 -20.83 -6.39 0.00
CA ALA A 95 -21.73 -5.73 -0.94
C ALA A 95 -21.67 -4.20 -0.81
N THR A 96 -21.73 -3.68 0.42
CA THR A 96 -21.64 -2.24 0.70
C THR A 96 -20.29 -1.64 0.29
N LEU A 97 -19.20 -2.40 0.43
CA LEU A 97 -17.88 -1.96 -0.06
C LEU A 97 -17.81 -1.88 -1.59
N VAL A 98 -18.46 -2.81 -2.30
CA VAL A 98 -18.56 -2.76 -3.77
C VAL A 98 -19.43 -1.58 -4.21
N GLU A 99 -20.61 -1.41 -3.60
CA GLU A 99 -21.55 -0.32 -3.91
C GLU A 99 -20.96 1.08 -3.68
N SER A 100 -20.10 1.21 -2.66
CA SER A 100 -19.39 2.46 -2.35
C SER A 100 -18.07 2.63 -3.13
N ASN A 101 -17.79 1.77 -4.11
CA ASN A 101 -16.55 1.75 -4.91
C ASN A 101 -15.26 1.67 -4.07
N GLN A 102 -15.33 1.10 -2.86
CA GLN A 102 -14.13 0.86 -2.04
C GLN A 102 -13.37 -0.38 -2.49
N ILE A 103 -14.08 -1.36 -3.06
CA ILE A 103 -13.49 -2.54 -3.69
C ILE A 103 -14.12 -2.77 -5.05
N ASP A 104 -13.30 -3.19 -6.00
CA ASP A 104 -13.76 -3.61 -7.32
C ASP A 104 -14.39 -5.01 -7.23
N ILE A 105 -15.47 -5.25 -7.97
CA ILE A 105 -16.08 -6.58 -8.13
C ILE A 105 -15.05 -7.59 -8.69
N ASP A 106 -14.11 -7.13 -9.51
CA ASP A 106 -13.01 -7.96 -10.03
C ASP A 106 -12.09 -8.49 -8.92
N ALA A 107 -11.97 -7.76 -7.81
CA ALA A 107 -11.24 -8.24 -6.65
C ALA A 107 -11.92 -9.46 -6.02
N LEU A 108 -13.25 -9.57 -6.07
CA LEU A 108 -13.98 -10.75 -5.59
C LEU A 108 -13.73 -11.97 -6.48
N PHE A 109 -13.74 -11.80 -7.80
CA PHE A 109 -13.41 -12.88 -8.73
C PHE A 109 -12.00 -13.44 -8.50
N SER A 110 -11.06 -12.61 -8.04
CA SER A 110 -9.69 -13.04 -7.72
C SER A 110 -9.63 -14.12 -6.63
N LEU A 111 -10.62 -14.16 -5.72
CA LEU A 111 -10.71 -15.11 -4.58
C LEU A 111 -11.13 -16.53 -4.98
N TYR A 112 -11.60 -16.70 -6.20
CA TYR A 112 -12.16 -17.95 -6.70
C TYR A 112 -11.28 -18.56 -7.78
N THR A 113 -11.20 -19.89 -7.79
CA THR A 113 -10.61 -20.62 -8.90
C THR A 113 -11.57 -20.65 -10.09
N LYS A 114 -11.05 -20.89 -11.31
CA LYS A 114 -11.90 -21.03 -12.50
C LYS A 114 -12.98 -22.11 -12.33
N ALA A 115 -12.63 -23.23 -11.69
CA ALA A 115 -13.57 -24.32 -11.44
C ALA A 115 -14.68 -23.92 -10.45
N GLU A 116 -14.35 -23.18 -9.40
CA GLU A 116 -15.37 -22.65 -8.47
C GLU A 116 -16.30 -21.66 -9.19
N LEU A 117 -15.77 -20.79 -10.06
CA LEU A 117 -16.60 -19.85 -10.84
C LEU A 117 -17.59 -20.57 -11.77
N PHE A 118 -17.17 -21.62 -12.48
CA PHE A 118 -18.09 -22.44 -13.28
C PHE A 118 -19.16 -23.15 -12.44
N THR A 119 -18.83 -23.49 -11.20
CA THR A 119 -19.79 -24.13 -10.29
C THR A 119 -20.83 -23.12 -9.79
N LEU A 120 -20.38 -21.90 -9.48
CA LEU A 120 -21.23 -20.81 -8.99
C LEU A 120 -22.10 -20.20 -10.10
N PHE A 121 -21.56 -20.13 -11.31
CA PHE A 121 -22.21 -19.53 -12.48
C PHE A 121 -22.28 -20.56 -13.61
N PRO A 122 -23.39 -21.31 -13.72
CA PRO A 122 -23.56 -22.31 -14.78
C PRO A 122 -23.70 -21.61 -16.14
N LEU A 123 -22.57 -21.40 -16.81
CA LEU A 123 -22.47 -20.82 -18.15
C LEU A 123 -22.35 -21.91 -19.21
N SER A 124 -22.99 -21.71 -20.36
CA SER A 124 -22.86 -22.58 -21.54
C SER A 124 -21.63 -22.24 -22.37
N VAL A 125 -20.45 -22.13 -21.75
CA VAL A 125 -19.20 -21.74 -22.40
C VAL A 125 -18.13 -22.82 -22.28
N SER A 126 -17.13 -22.78 -23.15
CA SER A 126 -16.05 -23.78 -23.17
C SER A 126 -15.25 -23.76 -21.86
N THR A 127 -15.01 -24.94 -21.27
CA THR A 127 -14.19 -25.11 -20.06
C THR A 127 -12.71 -24.76 -20.28
N ASN A 128 -12.26 -24.68 -21.53
CA ASN A 128 -10.89 -24.33 -21.92
C ASN A 128 -10.60 -22.82 -21.90
N LEU A 129 -11.61 -21.97 -21.66
CA LEU A 129 -11.40 -20.53 -21.56
C LEU A 129 -10.42 -20.16 -20.42
N LYS A 130 -9.68 -19.07 -20.63
CA LYS A 130 -8.87 -18.43 -19.58
C LYS A 130 -9.80 -17.82 -18.53
N LYS A 131 -9.32 -17.67 -17.29
CA LYS A 131 -10.12 -17.14 -16.18
C LYS A 131 -10.71 -15.77 -16.50
N ASP A 132 -9.93 -14.88 -17.10
CA ASP A 132 -10.37 -13.52 -17.45
C ASP A 132 -11.53 -13.54 -18.47
N SER A 133 -11.48 -14.45 -19.45
CA SER A 133 -12.59 -14.64 -20.39
C SER A 133 -13.83 -15.18 -19.70
N VAL A 134 -13.68 -16.09 -18.73
CA VAL A 134 -14.82 -16.58 -17.93
C VAL A 134 -15.45 -15.45 -17.11
N ILE A 135 -14.64 -14.58 -16.51
CA ILE A 135 -15.12 -13.42 -15.75
C ILE A 135 -15.92 -12.49 -16.67
N ALA A 136 -15.41 -12.18 -17.86
CA ALA A 136 -16.11 -11.35 -18.83
C ALA A 136 -17.48 -11.95 -19.24
N GLU A 137 -17.55 -13.26 -19.46
CA GLU A 137 -18.83 -13.93 -19.73
C GLU A 137 -19.80 -13.84 -18.54
N ILE A 138 -19.31 -14.02 -17.31
CA ILE A 138 -20.14 -13.85 -16.10
C ILE A 138 -20.70 -12.42 -16.04
N GLN A 139 -19.86 -11.41 -16.25
CA GLN A 139 -20.26 -10.00 -16.23
C GLN A 139 -21.25 -9.64 -17.36
N ASN A 140 -21.18 -10.31 -18.51
CA ASN A 140 -22.12 -10.11 -19.60
C ASN A 140 -23.49 -10.79 -19.36
N HIS A 141 -23.50 -11.91 -18.62
CA HIS A 141 -24.69 -12.73 -18.42
C HIS A 141 -25.45 -12.45 -17.12
N PHE A 142 -24.80 -11.92 -16.10
CA PHE A 142 -25.40 -11.68 -14.78
C PHE A 142 -25.26 -10.22 -14.36
N SER A 143 -26.27 -9.69 -13.67
CA SER A 143 -26.19 -8.35 -13.07
C SER A 143 -25.19 -8.34 -11.90
N PRO A 144 -24.58 -7.18 -11.59
CA PRO A 144 -23.65 -7.04 -10.47
C PRO A 144 -24.21 -7.56 -9.14
N ASP A 145 -25.48 -7.30 -8.82
CA ASP A 145 -26.12 -7.74 -7.57
C ASP A 145 -26.15 -9.27 -7.44
N ILE A 146 -26.44 -9.98 -8.55
CA ILE A 146 -26.44 -11.45 -8.58
C ILE A 146 -25.02 -11.97 -8.41
N ILE A 147 -24.05 -11.35 -9.10
CA ILE A 147 -22.64 -11.72 -9.01
C ILE A 147 -22.15 -11.58 -7.57
N ILE A 148 -22.36 -10.41 -6.95
CA ILE A 148 -21.96 -10.13 -5.57
C ILE A 148 -22.62 -11.16 -4.64
N SER A 149 -23.95 -11.30 -4.70
CA SER A 149 -24.70 -12.25 -3.88
C SER A 149 -24.15 -13.68 -3.98
N GLN A 150 -23.87 -14.15 -5.19
CA GLN A 150 -23.33 -15.49 -5.43
C GLN A 150 -21.89 -15.65 -4.94
N LEU A 151 -21.04 -14.64 -5.14
CA LEU A 151 -19.64 -14.64 -4.69
C LEU A 151 -19.51 -14.45 -3.17
N THR A 152 -20.52 -13.90 -2.48
CA THR A 152 -20.51 -13.67 -1.03
C THR A 152 -21.33 -14.71 -0.24
N GLN A 153 -21.82 -15.79 -0.88
CA GLN A 153 -22.47 -16.90 -0.15
C GLN A 153 -21.52 -17.53 0.87
N ASP A 154 -20.25 -17.67 0.49
CA ASP A 154 -19.18 -17.95 1.44
C ASP A 154 -18.79 -16.65 2.16
N PRO A 155 -18.72 -16.62 3.50
CA PRO A 155 -18.29 -15.42 4.22
C PRO A 155 -16.90 -14.96 3.76
N ILE A 156 -16.81 -13.69 3.38
CA ILE A 156 -15.58 -13.01 3.00
C ILE A 156 -15.30 -11.92 4.03
N LEU A 157 -14.05 -11.83 4.47
CA LEU A 157 -13.54 -10.77 5.31
C LEU A 157 -12.82 -9.76 4.46
N TYR A 158 -13.12 -8.48 4.68
CA TYR A 158 -12.28 -7.37 4.26
C TYR A 158 -11.48 -6.86 5.46
N VAL A 159 -10.16 -6.76 5.31
CA VAL A 159 -9.24 -6.21 6.33
C VAL A 159 -9.36 -4.69 6.32
N ALA A 160 -10.02 -4.14 7.33
CA ALA A 160 -10.29 -2.72 7.45
C ALA A 160 -9.06 -1.94 8.00
N GLN A 161 -9.18 -0.61 8.05
CA GLN A 161 -8.24 0.28 8.75
C GLN A 161 -6.78 0.19 8.30
N GLN A 162 -6.55 0.04 6.99
CA GLN A 162 -5.21 0.00 6.42
C GLN A 162 -4.39 1.25 6.75
N ASN A 163 -5.04 2.43 6.81
CA ASN A 163 -4.37 3.69 7.08
C ASN A 163 -3.66 3.69 8.44
N THR A 164 -4.33 3.22 9.50
CA THR A 164 -3.73 3.09 10.84
C THR A 164 -2.50 2.19 10.79
N LEU A 165 -2.60 1.03 10.13
CA LEU A 165 -1.47 0.12 10.02
C LEU A 165 -0.30 0.74 9.26
N THR A 166 -0.56 1.42 8.14
CA THR A 166 0.45 2.13 7.35
C THR A 166 1.16 3.19 8.20
N THR A 167 0.43 3.97 9.00
CA THR A 167 1.02 4.92 9.95
C THR A 167 1.95 4.24 10.95
N LEU A 168 1.48 3.15 11.59
CA LEU A 168 2.26 2.44 12.60
C LEU A 168 3.52 1.79 12.01
N LEU A 169 3.43 1.22 10.81
CA LEU A 169 4.58 0.67 10.08
C LEU A 169 5.59 1.76 9.72
N LEU A 170 5.11 2.91 9.25
CA LEU A 170 5.98 4.04 8.90
C LEU A 170 6.70 4.58 10.14
N LEU A 171 6.01 4.72 11.27
CA LEU A 171 6.62 5.16 12.53
C LEU A 171 7.66 4.16 13.04
N PHE A 172 7.43 2.86 12.85
CA PHE A 172 8.35 1.83 13.27
C PHE A 172 9.60 1.71 12.37
N PHE A 173 9.42 1.69 11.05
CA PHE A 173 10.52 1.48 10.10
C PHE A 173 11.17 2.79 9.60
N GLY A 174 10.52 3.94 9.77
CA GLY A 174 10.97 5.23 9.23
C GLY A 174 10.90 5.32 7.70
N ASN A 175 10.32 4.33 7.03
CA ASN A 175 10.13 4.31 5.57
C ASN A 175 8.93 3.44 5.17
N SER A 176 8.50 3.58 3.92
CA SER A 176 7.32 2.90 3.37
C SER A 176 7.64 1.62 2.57
N HIS A 177 8.90 1.22 2.48
CA HIS A 177 9.31 0.04 1.71
C HIS A 177 9.42 -1.22 2.57
N GLN A 178 9.64 -1.05 3.88
CA GLN A 178 9.70 -2.14 4.85
C GLN A 178 8.29 -2.45 5.39
N ASP A 179 8.02 -3.75 5.54
CA ASP A 179 6.75 -4.27 6.05
C ASP A 179 6.99 -5.32 7.15
N LEU A 180 5.92 -5.97 7.61
CA LEU A 180 6.00 -7.00 8.66
C LEU A 180 6.91 -8.19 8.30
N SER A 181 7.23 -8.41 7.02
CA SER A 181 8.15 -9.48 6.62
C SER A 181 9.59 -9.25 7.11
N GLN A 182 9.97 -8.00 7.39
CA GLN A 182 11.30 -7.65 7.91
C GLN A 182 11.60 -8.28 9.26
N PHE A 183 10.58 -8.44 10.11
CA PHE A 183 10.74 -9.14 11.38
C PHE A 183 11.12 -10.61 11.16
N VAL A 184 10.47 -11.28 10.20
CA VAL A 184 10.80 -12.67 9.85
C VAL A 184 12.26 -12.79 9.41
N LEU A 185 12.73 -11.87 8.58
CA LEU A 185 14.11 -11.87 8.10
C LEU A 185 15.12 -11.62 9.23
N THR A 186 14.76 -10.81 10.21
CA THR A 186 15.58 -10.52 11.40
C THR A 186 15.66 -11.73 12.32
N ASP A 187 14.52 -12.36 12.60
CA ASP A 187 14.44 -13.55 13.45
C ASP A 187 15.16 -14.75 12.85
N LEU A 188 15.21 -14.83 11.51
CA LEU A 188 16.02 -15.82 10.78
C LEU A 188 17.52 -15.47 10.75
N GLY A 189 17.93 -14.34 11.35
CA GLY A 189 19.31 -13.87 11.39
C GLY A 189 19.85 -13.36 10.04
N LEU A 190 18.98 -13.15 9.05
CA LEU A 190 19.34 -12.63 7.72
C LEU A 190 19.56 -11.12 7.73
N HIS A 191 18.88 -10.40 8.63
CA HIS A 191 19.13 -9.00 8.93
C HIS A 191 19.57 -8.82 10.38
N ARG A 192 20.56 -7.97 10.60
CA ARG A 192 20.97 -7.49 11.93
C ARG A 192 20.85 -5.97 11.93
N PHE A 193 20.01 -5.44 12.80
CA PHE A 193 19.91 -4.02 13.04
C PHE A 193 20.91 -3.61 14.12
N GLU A 194 21.47 -2.40 13.97
CA GLU A 194 22.34 -1.82 14.99
C GLU A 194 21.51 -1.45 16.23
N CYS A 195 22.07 -1.70 17.41
CA CYS A 195 21.46 -1.25 18.66
C CYS A 195 21.83 0.21 18.89
N TYR A 196 20.89 1.13 18.64
CA TYR A 196 21.01 2.54 19.00
C TYR A 196 19.84 2.95 19.90
N SER A 197 20.06 3.97 20.73
CA SER A 197 19.00 4.54 21.57
C SER A 197 18.09 5.43 20.74
N ILE A 198 16.78 5.17 20.77
CA ILE A 198 15.78 6.07 20.21
C ILE A 198 15.55 7.18 21.24
N ASP A 199 15.86 8.42 20.85
CA ASP A 199 15.59 9.62 21.62
C ASP A 199 14.80 10.64 20.78
N ASN A 200 14.28 11.70 21.40
CA ASN A 200 13.48 12.70 20.67
C ASN A 200 14.29 13.44 19.58
N GLN A 201 15.63 13.44 19.65
CA GLN A 201 16.47 14.13 18.67
C GLN A 201 16.74 13.27 17.41
N THR A 202 16.63 11.96 17.55
CA THR A 202 16.85 10.97 16.47
C THR A 202 15.56 10.58 15.76
N GLN A 203 14.39 11.06 16.21
CA GLN A 203 13.10 10.79 15.57
C GLN A 203 13.01 11.47 14.20
N LEU A 204 12.59 10.68 13.20
CA LEU A 204 12.38 11.16 11.84
C LEU A 204 11.28 12.23 11.78
N PHE A 205 10.14 12.00 12.44
CA PHE A 205 8.99 12.90 12.43
C PHE A 205 8.90 13.66 13.76
N GLN A 206 8.76 14.99 13.69
CA GLN A 206 8.67 15.86 14.86
C GLN A 206 7.22 16.27 15.16
N ASN A 207 6.34 16.25 14.16
CA ASN A 207 4.93 16.59 14.29
C ASN A 207 4.07 15.69 13.36
N ARG A 208 2.76 15.70 13.61
CA ARG A 208 1.78 14.90 12.86
C ARG A 208 1.66 15.34 11.41
N GLU A 209 1.76 16.64 11.14
CA GLU A 209 1.61 17.19 9.80
C GLU A 209 2.67 16.62 8.85
N ASP A 210 3.94 16.59 9.26
CA ASP A 210 5.04 16.00 8.47
C ASP A 210 4.82 14.50 8.19
N LEU A 211 4.25 13.77 9.15
CA LEU A 211 3.91 12.36 9.00
C LEU A 211 2.80 12.17 7.95
N GLU A 212 1.74 12.99 8.01
CA GLU A 212 0.63 12.95 7.05
C GLU A 212 1.08 13.33 5.64
N GLN A 213 1.93 14.35 5.50
CA GLN A 213 2.50 14.73 4.20
C GLN A 213 3.41 13.63 3.65
N TRP A 214 4.14 12.91 4.51
CA TRP A 214 4.95 11.77 4.09
C TRP A 214 4.08 10.61 3.60
N LEU A 215 2.98 10.31 4.29
CA LEU A 215 2.00 9.29 3.89
C LEU A 215 1.38 9.65 2.54
N LEU A 216 0.94 10.91 2.35
CA LEU A 216 0.42 11.43 1.08
C LEU A 216 1.40 11.21 -0.07
N LEU A 217 2.67 11.60 0.10
CA LEU A 217 3.68 11.40 -0.94
C LEU A 217 3.97 9.92 -1.21
N SER A 218 3.80 9.06 -0.21
CA SER A 218 3.96 7.60 -0.38
C SER A 218 2.80 7.05 -1.23
N GLU A 219 1.57 7.43 -0.92
CA GLU A 219 0.39 7.07 -1.71
C GLU A 219 0.50 7.55 -3.17
N LEU A 220 0.89 8.80 -3.40
CA LEU A 220 1.10 9.33 -4.74
C LEU A 220 2.22 8.57 -5.49
N SER A 221 3.28 8.17 -4.78
CA SER A 221 4.35 7.36 -5.36
C SER A 221 3.88 5.97 -5.76
N ASP A 222 3.01 5.35 -4.96
CA ASP A 222 2.43 4.03 -5.26
C ASP A 222 1.45 4.10 -6.43
N ARG A 223 0.57 5.12 -6.46
CA ARG A 223 -0.30 5.39 -7.62
C ARG A 223 0.52 5.61 -8.89
N TYR A 224 1.58 6.41 -8.82
CA TYR A 224 2.51 6.61 -9.94
C TYR A 224 3.15 5.28 -10.38
N TYR A 225 3.65 4.47 -9.44
CA TYR A 225 4.29 3.19 -9.78
C TYR A 225 3.35 2.25 -10.53
N LEU A 226 2.08 2.16 -10.11
CA LEU A 226 1.06 1.37 -10.80
C LEU A 226 0.75 1.93 -12.20
N ALA A 227 0.57 3.26 -12.32
CA ALA A 227 0.33 3.91 -13.59
C ALA A 227 1.51 3.71 -14.57
N HIS A 228 2.74 3.89 -14.10
CA HIS A 228 3.96 3.64 -14.86
C HIS A 228 4.05 2.20 -15.37
N LYS A 229 3.80 1.23 -14.48
CA LYS A 229 3.83 -0.20 -14.82
C LYS A 229 2.79 -0.54 -15.89
N ASN A 230 1.62 0.09 -15.84
CA ASN A 230 0.53 -0.11 -16.80
C ASN A 230 0.66 0.78 -18.06
N LYS A 231 1.67 1.65 -18.13
CA LYS A 231 1.85 2.67 -19.17
C LYS A 231 0.63 3.60 -19.32
N ASP A 232 -0.03 3.89 -18.20
CA ASP A 232 -1.18 4.79 -18.14
C ASP A 232 -0.70 6.24 -17.98
N TYR A 233 -0.33 6.85 -19.11
CA TYR A 233 0.14 8.24 -19.13
C TYR A 233 -0.96 9.25 -18.78
N HIS A 234 -2.23 8.89 -18.97
CA HIS A 234 -3.36 9.73 -18.58
C HIS A 234 -3.42 9.88 -17.06
N LEU A 235 -3.35 8.76 -16.33
CA LEU A 235 -3.30 8.79 -14.87
C LEU A 235 -2.04 9.49 -14.36
N ILE A 236 -0.89 9.31 -15.00
CA ILE A 236 0.35 10.05 -14.68
C ILE A 236 0.14 11.56 -14.80
N CYS A 237 -0.56 12.01 -15.84
CA CYS A 237 -0.90 13.43 -16.00
C CYS A 237 -1.80 13.94 -14.88
N LEU A 238 -2.87 13.21 -14.55
CA LEU A 238 -3.79 13.58 -13.46
C LEU A 238 -3.08 13.67 -12.10
N LEU A 239 -2.14 12.76 -11.82
CA LEU A 239 -1.36 12.77 -10.58
C LEU A 239 -0.54 14.06 -10.39
N THR A 240 -0.28 14.83 -11.45
CA THR A 240 0.44 16.10 -11.33
C THR A 240 -0.38 17.19 -10.65
N GLU A 241 -1.71 17.09 -10.70
CA GLU A 241 -2.64 18.05 -10.07
C GLU A 241 -2.72 17.83 -8.55
N ASP A 242 -2.51 16.59 -8.11
CA ASP A 242 -2.51 16.20 -6.69
C ASP A 242 -1.17 16.52 -5.97
N LEU A 243 -0.17 17.06 -6.69
CA LEU A 243 1.16 17.26 -6.13
C LEU A 243 1.17 18.41 -5.09
N PRO A 244 1.74 18.17 -3.90
CA PRO A 244 1.87 19.21 -2.90
C PRO A 244 2.90 20.27 -3.31
N LYS A 245 2.77 21.45 -2.70
CA LYS A 245 3.77 22.53 -2.80
C LYS A 245 5.11 22.13 -2.16
N PRO A 246 6.21 22.84 -2.46
CA PRO A 246 7.51 22.58 -1.84
C PRO A 246 7.49 22.63 -0.32
N TYR A 247 8.21 21.71 0.30
CA TYR A 247 8.35 21.62 1.76
C TYR A 247 9.63 22.30 2.25
N LEU A 248 9.58 22.87 3.45
CA LEU A 248 10.77 23.41 4.12
C LEU A 248 11.67 22.30 4.66
N TRP A 249 11.06 21.21 5.14
CA TRP A 249 11.80 20.09 5.73
C TRP A 249 12.45 19.23 4.64
N THR A 250 13.79 19.16 4.68
CA THR A 250 14.61 18.59 3.60
C THR A 250 14.28 17.13 3.25
N PRO A 251 14.09 16.19 4.20
CA PRO A 251 13.74 14.79 3.89
C PRO A 251 12.45 14.66 3.08
N LEU A 252 11.41 15.42 3.46
CA LEU A 252 10.11 15.41 2.77
C LEU A 252 10.20 16.04 1.39
N GLU A 253 10.91 17.17 1.27
CA GLU A 253 11.16 17.80 -0.03
C GLU A 253 11.97 16.90 -0.97
N GLN A 254 12.95 16.16 -0.43
CA GLN A 254 13.70 15.17 -1.22
C GLN A 254 12.78 14.06 -1.75
N LYS A 255 11.82 13.58 -0.94
CA LYS A 255 10.81 12.60 -1.36
C LYS A 255 9.92 13.17 -2.46
N ARG A 256 9.45 14.41 -2.31
CA ARG A 256 8.65 15.14 -3.33
C ARG A 256 9.42 15.30 -4.64
N GLN A 257 10.67 15.77 -4.60
CA GLN A 257 11.50 15.96 -5.80
C GLN A 257 11.81 14.65 -6.53
N LYS A 258 11.93 13.53 -5.81
CA LYS A 258 12.08 12.21 -6.45
C LYS A 258 10.82 11.84 -7.25
N LEU A 259 9.63 12.08 -6.70
CA LEU A 259 8.36 11.85 -7.38
C LEU A 259 8.21 12.78 -8.60
N LEU A 260 8.56 14.07 -8.47
CA LEU A 260 8.58 15.02 -9.59
C LEU A 260 9.45 14.53 -10.75
N ASN A 261 10.70 14.12 -10.49
CA ASN A 261 11.60 13.62 -11.53
C ASN A 261 11.00 12.40 -12.25
N ASN A 262 10.36 11.50 -11.51
CA ASN A 262 9.75 10.30 -12.06
C ASN A 262 8.55 10.62 -12.97
N LEU A 263 7.64 11.48 -12.50
CA LEU A 263 6.47 11.94 -13.26
C LEU A 263 6.91 12.68 -14.53
N ALA A 264 7.83 13.65 -14.39
CA ALA A 264 8.34 14.46 -15.49
C ALA A 264 8.99 13.59 -16.58
N ARG A 265 9.76 12.56 -16.19
CA ARG A 265 10.41 11.64 -17.12
C ARG A 265 9.41 10.85 -17.96
N ASP A 266 8.30 10.40 -17.39
CA ASP A 266 7.31 9.64 -18.16
C ASP A 266 6.44 10.55 -19.04
N LEU A 267 6.15 11.77 -18.59
CA LEU A 267 5.50 12.78 -19.42
C LEU A 267 6.38 13.25 -20.59
N GLU A 268 7.70 13.38 -20.38
CA GLU A 268 8.68 13.63 -21.44
C GLU A 268 8.65 12.50 -22.48
N ARG A 269 8.57 11.24 -22.04
CA ARG A 269 8.45 10.07 -22.95
C ARG A 269 7.14 10.04 -23.73
N ASP A 270 6.06 10.55 -23.14
CA ASP A 270 4.77 10.73 -23.79
C ASP A 270 4.69 12.02 -24.64
N LYS A 271 5.80 12.76 -24.79
CA LYS A 271 5.89 14.03 -25.53
C LYS A 271 5.04 15.17 -24.96
N GLN A 272 4.63 15.06 -23.70
CA GLN A 272 3.97 16.13 -22.94
C GLN A 272 5.01 17.14 -22.42
N TYR A 273 5.76 17.73 -23.34
CA TYR A 273 6.96 18.52 -23.05
C TYR A 273 6.69 19.73 -22.13
N SER A 274 5.61 20.47 -22.36
CA SER A 274 5.26 21.64 -21.55
C SER A 274 5.02 21.28 -20.08
N LEU A 275 4.32 20.16 -19.82
CA LEU A 275 4.04 19.70 -18.46
C LEU A 275 5.30 19.12 -17.82
N ALA A 276 6.06 18.29 -18.54
CA ALA A 276 7.33 17.76 -18.06
C ALA A 276 8.32 18.87 -17.67
N LEU A 277 8.45 19.92 -18.50
CA LEU A 277 9.27 21.10 -18.21
C LEU A 277 8.79 21.83 -16.95
N THR A 278 7.48 21.97 -16.75
CA THR A 278 6.89 22.59 -15.56
C THR A 278 7.25 21.82 -14.29
N LEU A 279 7.25 20.49 -14.34
CA LEU A 279 7.63 19.66 -13.19
C LEU A 279 9.14 19.71 -12.93
N TYR A 280 9.98 19.58 -13.97
CA TYR A 280 11.43 19.64 -13.81
C TYR A 280 11.90 20.99 -13.21
N LYS A 281 11.24 22.10 -13.53
CA LYS A 281 11.53 23.41 -12.93
C LYS A 281 11.32 23.46 -11.41
N GLN A 282 10.56 22.53 -10.83
CA GLN A 282 10.28 22.46 -9.39
C GLN A 282 11.27 21.59 -8.60
N THR A 283 12.28 21.02 -9.25
CA THR A 283 13.22 20.06 -8.65
C THR A 283 14.65 20.39 -9.03
N GLN A 284 15.53 20.32 -8.02
CA GLN A 284 16.98 20.52 -8.18
C GLN A 284 17.73 19.19 -8.23
N ARG A 285 17.03 18.05 -8.13
CA ARG A 285 17.66 16.72 -8.20
C ARG A 285 18.04 16.38 -9.64
N GLU A 286 19.23 15.82 -9.81
CA GLU A 286 19.64 15.19 -11.06
C GLU A 286 18.63 14.13 -11.53
N PRO A 287 18.35 14.01 -12.84
CA PRO A 287 18.94 14.75 -13.96
C PRO A 287 18.11 15.97 -14.44
N SER A 288 17.41 16.68 -13.54
CA SER A 288 16.41 17.71 -13.92
C SER A 288 16.93 18.75 -14.92
N ARG A 289 18.08 19.39 -14.67
CA ARG A 289 18.60 20.48 -15.51
C ARG A 289 18.97 20.01 -16.93
N GLU A 290 19.60 18.84 -17.04
CA GLU A 290 19.91 18.20 -18.33
C GLU A 290 18.62 17.92 -19.13
N ARG A 291 17.58 17.43 -18.45
CA ARG A 291 16.28 17.11 -19.07
C ARG A 291 15.53 18.35 -19.52
N GLN A 292 15.54 19.43 -18.72
CA GLN A 292 14.98 20.72 -19.14
C GLN A 292 15.64 21.24 -20.41
N THR A 293 16.97 21.17 -20.49
CA THR A 293 17.72 21.59 -21.69
C THR A 293 17.28 20.80 -22.92
N ARG A 294 17.19 19.47 -22.82
CA ARG A 294 16.72 18.62 -23.92
C ARG A 294 15.30 18.95 -24.35
N ILE A 295 14.38 19.14 -23.40
CA ILE A 295 13.00 19.50 -23.71
C ILE A 295 12.92 20.87 -24.41
N LEU A 296 13.69 21.86 -23.95
CA LEU A 296 13.72 23.19 -24.59
C LEU A 296 14.24 23.12 -26.03
N MET A 297 15.24 22.27 -26.30
CA MET A 297 15.70 22.01 -27.67
C MET A 297 14.62 21.36 -28.55
N GLU A 298 13.88 20.40 -28.01
CA GLU A 298 12.74 19.76 -28.71
C GLU A 298 11.57 20.73 -28.97
N LEU A 299 11.48 21.81 -28.19
CA LEU A 299 10.50 22.90 -28.34
C LEU A 299 11.02 24.08 -29.17
N ASP A 300 12.20 23.95 -29.80
CA ASP A 300 12.89 25.00 -30.56
C ASP A 300 13.21 26.29 -29.76
N ASP A 301 13.23 26.24 -28.42
CA ASP A 301 13.64 27.35 -27.55
C ASP A 301 15.15 27.25 -27.21
N TYR A 302 15.97 27.45 -28.25
CA TYR A 302 17.43 27.33 -28.15
C TYR A 302 18.06 28.36 -27.20
N HIS A 303 17.46 29.55 -27.08
CA HIS A 303 17.96 30.58 -26.17
C HIS A 303 17.77 30.16 -24.71
N ALA A 304 16.60 29.66 -24.33
CA ALA A 304 16.39 29.15 -22.97
C ALA A 304 17.25 27.91 -22.68
N ALA A 305 17.46 27.05 -23.68
CA ALA A 305 18.34 25.88 -23.56
C ALA A 305 19.80 26.30 -23.28
N GLU A 306 20.32 27.32 -23.98
CA GLU A 306 21.67 27.83 -23.76
C GLU A 306 21.87 28.38 -22.33
N VAL A 307 20.90 29.15 -21.83
CA VAL A 307 20.92 29.66 -20.44
C VAL A 307 20.98 28.52 -19.44
N MET A 308 20.23 27.43 -19.66
CA MET A 308 20.25 26.25 -18.79
C MET A 308 21.60 25.52 -18.83
N VAL A 309 22.24 25.39 -20.00
CA VAL A 309 23.57 24.78 -20.11
C VAL A 309 24.62 25.58 -19.35
N GLN A 310 24.60 26.92 -19.48
CA GLN A 310 25.51 27.79 -18.73
C GLN A 310 25.33 27.63 -17.21
N ALA A 311 24.08 27.49 -16.74
CA ALA A 311 23.77 27.26 -15.33
C ALA A 311 24.16 25.85 -14.81
N ILE A 312 24.41 24.88 -15.69
CA ILE A 312 24.94 23.55 -15.33
C ILE A 312 26.48 23.60 -15.21
N GLN A 313 27.13 24.47 -15.99
CA GLN A 313 28.60 24.57 -16.04
C GLN A 313 29.20 25.47 -14.94
N ALA A 314 28.40 26.34 -14.34
CA ALA A 314 28.76 27.22 -13.22
C ALA A 314 28.60 26.52 -11.86
#